data_AF-A0A166EKR7-F1
#
_entry.id   AF-A0A166EKR7-F1
#
_cell.length_a   1.000
_cell.length_b   1.000
_cell.length_c   1.000
_cell.angle_alpha   90.00
_cell.angle_beta   90.00
_cell.angle_gamma   90.00
#
_symmetry.space_group_name_H-M   'P 1'
#
loop_
_entity.id
_entity.type
_entity.pdbx_description
1 polymer ?
#
loop_
_entity_poly.entity_id
_entity_poly.type
_entity_poly.pdbx_seq_one_letter_code
_entity_poly.pdbx_strand_id
1 'polypeptide(L)'
;MPKTCARKQLGFQLTEVSVKNRELYAQLHRSNPGYGTSSSYMMDIILPLAADAQPKTILDYGCGKSSLIDDVATLLKSEAHRYDPSIPEYCSNPQGKFDLVLNTDVLEHVPETELDLVLKDIRAKSAKVIFHIPTLYATALLPDGSNAHCTVKPSPWWLDKLSEYFPYVDVLRSATNDQQFYITWQLSQKGRQDLKKVYRQRRRANSLAKRKHILRLLRMKLFKGYVSKQQLRDDIAGKRIAVVGNARSLSEKQYGAEIDAHDLVIRLNRGAIPHTSSHGQKLSWVATSMSVPKSFVYSKQIQRVIWTPANRSFSLPQWLVKQTDIVYLLKKTELKRYLNRTTRKTSTGFVLLCLLEELGGYGQIDVYGFDFFATATNTNHIDLDKAHQDHNYELEKKFLVKWMARDPRVALKL
;
A
#
# COMPACT_ATOMS: atom_id res chain seq x y z
N MET A 1 -14.02 -5.23 -34.84
CA MET A 1 -13.56 -6.60 -34.51
C MET A 1 -12.32 -6.49 -33.64
N PRO A 2 -12.26 -7.13 -32.47
CA PRO A 2 -11.04 -7.13 -31.67
C PRO A 2 -9.98 -7.95 -32.40
N LYS A 3 -8.85 -7.32 -32.74
CA LYS A 3 -7.72 -8.01 -33.35
C LYS A 3 -7.13 -8.97 -32.31
N THR A 4 -7.48 -10.24 -32.43
CA THR A 4 -6.80 -11.32 -31.72
C THR A 4 -5.33 -11.31 -32.10
N CYS A 5 -4.45 -11.19 -31.10
CA CYS A 5 -3.01 -11.29 -31.26
C CYS A 5 -2.64 -12.74 -31.60
N ALA A 6 -2.76 -13.12 -32.87
CA ALA A 6 -2.38 -14.42 -33.37
C ALA A 6 -0.95 -14.37 -33.93
N ARG A 7 -0.11 -15.28 -33.40
CA ARG A 7 1.30 -15.51 -33.73
C ARG A 7 1.57 -15.65 -35.23
N LYS A 8 2.69 -15.07 -35.67
CA LYS A 8 3.49 -15.62 -36.78
C LYS A 8 4.91 -15.89 -36.29
N GLN A 9 5.29 -17.17 -36.25
CA GLN A 9 6.66 -17.63 -36.08
C GLN A 9 7.43 -17.46 -37.40
N LEU A 10 8.61 -16.84 -37.34
CA LEU A 10 9.74 -17.08 -38.22
C LEU A 10 11.01 -16.50 -37.58
N GLY A 11 11.94 -17.39 -37.20
CA GLY A 11 13.38 -17.15 -37.37
C GLY A 11 14.13 -16.18 -36.47
N PHE A 12 13.71 -15.88 -35.25
CA PHE A 12 14.55 -15.45 -34.11
C PHE A 12 13.72 -15.73 -32.85
N GLN A 13 14.28 -16.37 -31.82
CA GLN A 13 13.57 -16.55 -30.54
C GLN A 13 13.38 -15.18 -29.88
N LEU A 14 12.31 -14.48 -30.26
CA LEU A 14 11.75 -13.38 -29.49
C LEU A 14 11.14 -14.02 -28.24
N THR A 15 11.88 -14.02 -27.13
CA THR A 15 11.33 -14.36 -25.82
C THR A 15 10.36 -13.23 -25.45
N GLU A 16 9.11 -13.34 -25.87
CA GLU A 16 8.02 -12.56 -25.26
C GLU A 16 8.11 -12.81 -23.75
N VAL A 17 8.32 -11.74 -22.98
CA VAL A 17 8.27 -11.84 -21.52
C VAL A 17 6.80 -12.00 -21.14
N SER A 18 6.35 -13.26 -21.08
CA SER A 18 5.02 -13.60 -20.59
C SER A 18 5.11 -13.79 -19.07
N VAL A 19 4.50 -12.87 -18.33
CA VAL A 19 4.38 -12.96 -16.87
C VAL A 19 3.20 -13.87 -16.53
N LYS A 20 3.34 -14.79 -15.57
CA LYS A 20 2.30 -15.78 -15.21
C LYS A 20 0.93 -15.14 -14.93
N ASN A 21 0.92 -13.95 -14.33
CA ASN A 21 -0.30 -13.27 -13.90
C ASN A 21 -0.94 -12.38 -14.98
N ARG A 22 -0.42 -12.36 -16.21
CA ARG A 22 -0.88 -11.48 -17.29
C ARG A 22 -2.39 -11.48 -17.49
N GLU A 23 -3.03 -12.65 -17.53
CA GLU A 23 -4.48 -12.74 -17.76
C GLU A 23 -5.29 -12.21 -16.56
N LEU A 24 -4.81 -12.40 -15.33
CA LEU A 24 -5.44 -11.85 -14.13
C LEU A 24 -5.44 -10.31 -14.16
N TYR A 25 -4.33 -9.70 -14.59
CA TYR A 25 -4.25 -8.25 -14.79
C TYR A 25 -5.12 -7.78 -15.96
N ALA A 26 -5.16 -8.52 -17.07
CA ALA A 26 -6.03 -8.19 -18.20
C ALA A 26 -7.50 -8.19 -17.75
N GLN A 27 -7.92 -9.16 -16.95
CA GLN A 27 -9.25 -9.19 -16.35
C GLN A 27 -9.47 -8.02 -15.38
N LEU A 28 -8.50 -7.67 -14.55
CA LEU A 28 -8.58 -6.52 -13.63
C LEU A 28 -8.73 -5.19 -14.39
N HIS A 29 -7.99 -4.99 -15.47
CA HIS A 29 -8.17 -3.81 -16.32
C HIS A 29 -9.56 -3.73 -16.95
N ARG A 30 -10.17 -4.88 -17.31
CA ARG A 30 -11.53 -4.93 -17.85
C ARG A 30 -12.59 -4.64 -16.77
N SER A 31 -12.43 -5.21 -15.57
CA SER A 31 -13.41 -5.09 -14.48
C SER A 31 -13.32 -3.78 -13.71
N ASN A 32 -12.16 -3.12 -13.71
CA ASN A 32 -11.93 -1.86 -12.99
C ASN A 32 -11.40 -0.77 -13.95
N PRO A 33 -12.29 0.13 -14.42
CA PRO A 33 -11.90 1.24 -15.30
C PRO A 33 -10.82 2.16 -14.71
N GLY A 34 -10.78 2.33 -13.39
CA GLY A 34 -9.82 3.19 -12.70
C GLY A 34 -8.44 2.55 -12.47
N TYR A 35 -8.30 1.23 -12.66
CA TYR A 35 -7.02 0.54 -12.47
C TYR A 35 -6.01 0.90 -13.57
N GLY A 36 -4.78 1.24 -13.16
CA GLY A 36 -3.69 1.64 -14.05
C GLY A 36 -3.72 3.11 -14.50
N THR A 37 -4.46 4.00 -13.82
CA THR A 37 -4.62 5.42 -14.24
C THR A 37 -3.85 6.44 -13.39
N SER A 38 -3.21 5.99 -12.30
CA SER A 38 -2.80 6.87 -11.20
C SER A 38 -1.43 7.53 -11.36
N SER A 39 -0.58 7.12 -12.30
CA SER A 39 0.84 7.52 -12.27
C SER A 39 1.10 9.03 -12.48
N SER A 40 0.12 9.81 -12.92
CA SER A 40 0.22 11.26 -13.11
C SER A 40 0.59 12.05 -11.85
N TYR A 41 0.32 11.55 -10.63
CA TYR A 41 0.76 12.24 -9.40
C TYR A 41 2.29 12.30 -9.24
N MET A 42 3.03 11.49 -10.02
CA MET A 42 4.48 11.39 -9.99
C MET A 42 5.19 12.36 -10.95
N MET A 43 4.42 13.12 -11.75
CA MET A 43 4.93 14.03 -12.78
C MET A 43 6.02 14.98 -12.26
N ASP A 44 5.84 15.57 -11.08
CA ASP A 44 6.78 16.53 -10.51
C ASP A 44 8.16 15.93 -10.17
N ILE A 45 8.24 14.61 -9.97
CA ILE A 45 9.49 13.88 -9.78
C ILE A 45 10.01 13.32 -11.09
N ILE A 46 9.15 12.73 -11.93
CA ILE A 46 9.56 12.09 -13.18
C ILE A 46 10.07 13.11 -14.19
N LEU A 47 9.40 14.26 -14.36
CA LEU A 47 9.77 15.26 -15.35
C LEU A 47 11.21 15.78 -15.20
N PRO A 48 11.69 16.24 -14.02
CA PRO A 48 13.08 16.70 -13.89
C PRO A 48 14.10 15.58 -14.07
N LEU A 49 13.77 14.32 -13.75
CA LEU A 49 14.65 13.17 -14.01
C LEU A 49 14.72 12.87 -15.51
N ALA A 50 13.58 12.80 -16.18
CA ALA A 50 13.50 12.59 -17.63
C ALA A 50 14.18 13.73 -18.40
N ALA A 51 14.01 14.98 -17.96
CA ALA A 51 14.69 16.14 -18.54
C ALA A 51 16.22 16.04 -18.42
N ASP A 52 16.73 15.52 -17.29
CA ASP A 52 18.17 15.28 -17.10
C ASP A 52 18.70 14.19 -18.06
N ALA A 53 17.88 13.19 -18.37
CA ALA A 53 18.23 12.13 -19.31
C ALA A 53 18.30 12.62 -20.78
N GLN A 54 17.64 13.74 -21.11
CA GLN A 54 17.51 14.34 -22.44
C GLN A 54 17.09 13.35 -23.55
N PRO A 55 15.98 12.60 -23.38
CA PRO A 55 15.59 11.57 -24.33
C PRO A 55 14.98 12.16 -25.61
N LYS A 56 15.27 11.55 -26.76
CA LYS A 56 14.47 11.73 -27.97
C LYS A 56 13.32 10.72 -28.01
N THR A 57 13.54 9.52 -27.49
CA THR A 57 12.53 8.45 -27.39
C THR A 57 12.36 7.98 -25.95
N ILE A 58 11.11 7.82 -25.52
CA ILE A 58 10.77 7.34 -24.17
C ILE A 58 9.81 6.17 -24.29
N LEU A 59 10.14 5.05 -23.65
CA LEU A 59 9.25 3.91 -23.50
C LEU A 59 8.65 3.88 -22.09
N ASP A 60 7.32 3.82 -22.00
CA ASP A 60 6.61 3.47 -20.78
C ASP A 60 6.37 1.95 -20.75
N TYR A 61 7.15 1.24 -19.93
CA TYR A 61 7.16 -0.21 -19.80
C TYR A 61 6.24 -0.61 -18.66
N GLY A 62 5.10 -1.23 -18.99
CA GLY A 62 3.97 -1.47 -18.10
C GLY A 62 3.08 -0.23 -17.96
N CYS A 63 2.77 0.42 -19.07
CA CYS A 63 2.18 1.77 -19.07
C CYS A 63 0.77 1.88 -18.46
N GLY A 64 0.06 0.76 -18.31
CA GLY A 64 -1.33 0.76 -17.89
C GLY A 64 -2.19 1.67 -18.78
N LYS A 65 -3.05 2.46 -18.13
CA LYS A 65 -4.00 3.40 -18.77
C LYS A 65 -3.66 4.87 -18.48
N SER A 66 -2.51 5.16 -17.89
CA SER A 66 -2.13 6.51 -17.48
C SER A 66 -1.72 7.38 -18.66
N SER A 67 -1.95 8.69 -18.58
CA SER A 67 -1.47 9.69 -19.56
C SER A 67 -0.03 10.16 -19.31
N LEU A 68 0.60 9.72 -18.22
CA LEU A 68 1.88 10.25 -17.72
C LEU A 68 2.95 10.36 -18.81
N ILE A 69 3.13 9.31 -19.62
CA ILE A 69 4.15 9.30 -20.68
C ILE A 69 3.88 10.34 -21.76
N ASP A 70 2.61 10.53 -22.17
CA ASP A 70 2.26 11.49 -23.21
C ASP A 70 2.54 12.92 -22.73
N ASP A 71 2.21 13.20 -21.47
CA ASP A 71 2.44 14.49 -20.83
C ASP A 71 3.95 14.79 -20.71
N VAL A 72 4.76 13.79 -20.27
CA VAL A 72 6.22 13.92 -20.17
C VAL A 72 6.85 14.14 -21.55
N ALA A 73 6.47 13.32 -22.53
CA ALA A 73 7.01 13.39 -23.88
C ALA A 73 6.67 14.71 -24.56
N THR A 74 5.44 15.22 -24.37
CA THR A 74 5.03 16.53 -24.86
C THR A 74 5.90 17.66 -24.30
N LEU A 75 6.14 17.66 -22.98
CA LEU A 75 6.95 18.68 -22.32
C LEU A 75 8.43 18.62 -22.70
N LEU A 76 8.95 17.44 -23.00
CA LEU A 76 10.35 17.22 -23.40
C LEU A 76 10.57 17.24 -24.90
N LYS A 77 9.50 17.31 -25.71
CA LYS A 77 9.54 17.15 -27.18
C LYS A 77 10.18 15.82 -27.60
N SER A 78 9.82 14.76 -26.89
CA SER A 78 10.26 13.39 -27.14
C SER A 78 9.15 12.59 -27.83
N GLU A 79 9.50 11.49 -28.47
CA GLU A 79 8.57 10.47 -28.96
C GLU A 79 8.20 9.51 -27.83
N ALA A 80 6.90 9.28 -27.63
CA ALA A 80 6.36 8.38 -26.61
C ALA A 80 6.03 7.01 -27.20
N HIS A 81 6.46 5.96 -26.51
CA HIS A 81 6.08 4.57 -26.79
C HIS A 81 5.45 3.96 -25.55
N ARG A 82 4.42 3.15 -25.77
CA ARG A 82 3.65 2.47 -24.72
C ARG A 82 3.78 0.98 -24.88
N TYR A 83 4.03 0.28 -23.78
CA TYR A 83 4.01 -1.17 -23.73
C TYR A 83 3.34 -1.63 -22.45
N ASP A 84 2.34 -2.50 -22.57
CA ASP A 84 1.74 -3.20 -21.45
C ASP A 84 1.25 -4.58 -21.91
N PRO A 85 1.81 -5.69 -21.41
CA PRO A 85 1.42 -7.02 -21.86
C PRO A 85 -0.05 -7.36 -21.54
N SER A 86 -0.66 -6.71 -20.56
CA SER A 86 -2.01 -6.99 -20.07
C SER A 86 -3.10 -6.14 -20.77
N ILE A 87 -2.72 -5.21 -21.65
CA ILE A 87 -3.64 -4.33 -22.39
C ILE A 87 -3.51 -4.60 -23.89
N PRO A 88 -4.56 -5.08 -24.59
CA PRO A 88 -4.49 -5.45 -26.00
C PRO A 88 -3.92 -4.36 -26.93
N GLU A 89 -4.21 -3.10 -26.64
CA GLU A 89 -3.75 -1.94 -27.41
C GLU A 89 -2.22 -1.73 -27.30
N TYR A 90 -1.61 -2.16 -26.19
CA TYR A 90 -0.21 -1.91 -25.86
C TYR A 90 0.62 -3.20 -25.70
N CYS A 91 0.05 -4.38 -25.98
CA CYS A 91 0.73 -5.65 -25.71
C CYS A 91 1.76 -6.06 -26.77
N SER A 92 1.98 -5.24 -27.79
CA SER A 92 3.01 -5.49 -28.80
C SER A 92 4.39 -5.16 -28.23
N ASN A 93 5.28 -6.15 -28.14
CA ASN A 93 6.62 -5.95 -27.59
C ASN A 93 7.41 -4.92 -28.43
N PRO A 94 7.77 -3.76 -27.87
CA PRO A 94 8.46 -2.72 -28.62
C PRO A 94 9.87 -3.19 -28.99
N GLN A 95 10.18 -3.10 -30.28
CA GLN A 95 11.50 -3.45 -30.82
C GLN A 95 12.43 -2.23 -30.78
N GLY A 96 13.73 -2.48 -30.56
CA GLY A 96 14.76 -1.45 -30.58
C GLY A 96 15.17 -0.93 -29.20
N LYS A 97 15.94 0.17 -29.21
CA LYS A 97 16.47 0.84 -28.03
C LYS A 97 15.78 2.18 -27.85
N PHE A 98 15.59 2.57 -26.60
CA PHE A 98 15.00 3.85 -26.20
C PHE A 98 16.01 4.65 -25.37
N ASP A 99 15.98 5.97 -25.50
CA ASP A 99 16.89 6.84 -24.73
C ASP A 99 16.55 6.82 -23.23
N LEU A 100 15.29 6.55 -22.90
CA LEU A 100 14.78 6.43 -21.53
C LEU A 100 13.65 5.39 -21.46
N VAL A 101 13.66 4.58 -20.40
CA VAL A 101 12.49 3.77 -20.00
C VAL A 101 11.89 4.32 -18.71
N LEU A 102 10.58 4.50 -18.68
CA LEU A 102 9.79 4.65 -17.47
C LEU A 102 9.24 3.27 -17.08
N ASN A 103 9.40 2.89 -15.82
CA ASN A 103 8.82 1.68 -15.27
C ASN A 103 8.25 2.00 -13.89
N THR A 104 6.95 2.28 -13.86
CA THR A 104 6.29 2.81 -12.66
C THR A 104 5.09 1.96 -12.29
N ASP A 105 5.06 1.42 -11.06
CA ASP A 105 3.98 0.56 -10.58
C ASP A 105 3.90 -0.75 -11.41
N VAL A 106 5.03 -1.49 -11.50
CA VAL A 106 5.18 -2.66 -12.40
C VAL A 106 5.92 -3.83 -11.76
N LEU A 107 7.14 -3.62 -11.24
CA LEU A 107 7.98 -4.76 -10.81
C LEU A 107 7.42 -5.51 -9.60
N GLU A 108 6.70 -4.84 -8.72
CA GLU A 108 5.99 -5.42 -7.59
C GLU A 108 4.81 -6.34 -7.99
N HIS A 109 4.35 -6.21 -9.24
CA HIS A 109 3.35 -7.07 -9.87
C HIS A 109 3.96 -8.30 -10.58
N VAL A 110 5.28 -8.36 -10.68
CA VAL A 110 6.01 -9.48 -11.30
C VAL A 110 6.46 -10.45 -10.21
N PRO A 111 6.16 -11.76 -10.32
CA PRO A 111 6.66 -12.75 -9.36
C PRO A 111 8.19 -12.73 -9.25
N GLU A 112 8.74 -12.96 -8.06
CA GLU A 112 10.19 -12.95 -7.82
C GLU A 112 10.98 -13.84 -8.80
N THR A 113 10.41 -14.99 -9.17
CA THR A 113 11.00 -15.95 -10.11
C THR A 113 11.07 -15.46 -11.57
N GLU A 114 10.32 -14.41 -11.91
CA GLU A 114 10.22 -13.86 -13.28
C GLU A 114 10.89 -12.48 -13.39
N LEU A 115 11.30 -11.88 -12.26
CA LEU A 115 11.95 -10.56 -12.25
C LEU A 115 13.21 -10.52 -13.11
N ASP A 116 14.00 -11.59 -13.11
CA ASP A 116 15.24 -11.65 -13.89
C ASP A 116 14.98 -11.50 -15.40
N LEU A 117 13.90 -12.11 -15.88
CA LEU A 117 13.52 -12.02 -17.29
C LEU A 117 13.05 -10.61 -17.64
N VAL A 118 12.21 -10.01 -16.80
CA VAL A 118 11.69 -8.65 -16.98
C VAL A 118 12.82 -7.62 -16.92
N LEU A 119 13.72 -7.71 -15.94
CA LEU A 119 14.83 -6.77 -15.78
C LEU A 119 15.84 -6.87 -16.92
N LYS A 120 16.14 -8.08 -17.41
CA LYS A 120 16.97 -8.26 -18.62
C LYS A 120 16.33 -7.60 -19.83
N ASP A 121 15.02 -7.73 -20.02
CA ASP A 121 14.31 -7.12 -21.13
C ASP A 121 14.27 -5.58 -21.04
N ILE A 122 14.01 -5.02 -19.84
CA ILE A 122 14.09 -3.58 -19.59
C ILE A 122 15.50 -3.05 -19.87
N ARG A 123 16.53 -3.73 -19.36
CA ARG A 123 17.94 -3.37 -19.60
C ARG A 123 18.32 -3.48 -21.08
N ALA A 124 17.74 -4.44 -21.79
CA ALA A 124 17.90 -4.59 -23.23
C ALA A 124 17.19 -3.47 -24.01
N LYS A 125 16.22 -2.75 -23.43
CA LYS A 125 15.55 -1.62 -24.08
C LYS A 125 16.23 -0.28 -23.80
N SER A 126 16.77 -0.08 -22.59
CA SER A 126 17.55 1.13 -22.30
C SER A 126 18.61 0.92 -21.21
N ALA A 127 19.66 1.75 -21.26
CA ALA A 127 20.61 1.90 -20.15
C ALA A 127 20.12 2.89 -19.09
N LYS A 128 19.21 3.81 -19.44
CA LYS A 128 18.62 4.81 -18.55
C LYS A 128 17.18 4.44 -18.24
N VAL A 129 16.90 4.17 -16.97
CA VAL A 129 15.58 3.76 -16.51
C VAL A 129 15.22 4.54 -15.26
N ILE A 130 13.98 5.03 -15.20
CA ILE A 130 13.36 5.53 -13.98
C ILE A 130 12.43 4.43 -13.48
N PHE A 131 12.74 3.88 -12.31
CA PHE A 131 11.87 2.96 -11.61
C PHE A 131 11.09 3.69 -10.53
N HIS A 132 9.80 3.38 -10.40
CA HIS A 132 9.00 3.63 -9.21
C HIS A 132 8.37 2.32 -8.76
N ILE A 133 8.69 1.92 -7.53
CA ILE A 133 8.33 0.60 -7.00
C ILE A 133 7.68 0.78 -5.61
N PRO A 134 6.37 0.54 -5.47
CA PRO A 134 5.74 0.29 -4.18
C PRO A 134 6.37 -0.90 -3.46
N THR A 135 6.54 -0.77 -2.15
CA THR A 135 7.17 -1.81 -1.32
C THR A 135 6.18 -2.53 -0.42
N LEU A 136 4.91 -2.13 -0.39
CA LEU A 136 3.86 -2.72 0.45
C LEU A 136 2.74 -3.33 -0.41
N TYR A 137 1.93 -4.20 0.19
CA TYR A 137 0.74 -4.76 -0.46
C TYR A 137 -0.19 -3.69 -1.04
N ALA A 138 -0.76 -4.01 -2.20
CA ALA A 138 -1.77 -3.20 -2.86
C ALA A 138 -3.08 -3.23 -2.10
N THR A 139 -3.93 -2.24 -2.39
CA THR A 139 -5.36 -2.33 -2.07
C THR A 139 -6.12 -3.20 -3.08
N ALA A 140 -5.57 -3.37 -4.29
CA ALA A 140 -6.17 -4.20 -5.33
C ALA A 140 -5.90 -5.69 -5.09
N LEU A 141 -6.92 -6.51 -5.35
CA LEU A 141 -6.83 -7.96 -5.39
C LEU A 141 -7.04 -8.43 -6.82
N LEU A 142 -6.40 -9.53 -7.18
CA LEU A 142 -6.60 -10.21 -8.45
C LEU A 142 -7.87 -11.09 -8.39
N PRO A 143 -8.42 -11.48 -9.55
CA PRO A 143 -9.63 -12.31 -9.62
C PRO A 143 -9.55 -13.66 -8.89
N ASP A 144 -8.35 -14.22 -8.72
CA ASP A 144 -8.09 -15.44 -7.96
C ASP A 144 -8.02 -15.22 -6.45
N GLY A 145 -8.05 -13.96 -5.99
CA GLY A 145 -7.96 -13.59 -4.59
C GLY A 145 -6.54 -13.31 -4.10
N SER A 146 -5.50 -13.40 -4.93
CA SER A 146 -4.18 -12.94 -4.53
C SER A 146 -4.10 -11.41 -4.45
N ASN A 147 -3.16 -10.88 -3.69
CA ASN A 147 -2.85 -9.46 -3.78
C ASN A 147 -2.28 -9.11 -5.16
N ALA A 148 -2.59 -7.92 -5.67
CA ALA A 148 -2.01 -7.45 -6.93
C ALA A 148 -0.49 -7.24 -6.83
N HIS A 149 0.07 -6.92 -5.66
CA HIS A 149 1.52 -6.91 -5.46
C HIS A 149 1.95 -8.27 -4.97
N CYS A 150 2.53 -9.09 -5.85
CA CYS A 150 3.05 -10.42 -5.49
C CYS A 150 4.50 -10.36 -4.98
N THR A 151 5.26 -9.32 -5.32
CA THR A 151 6.63 -9.12 -4.82
C THR A 151 6.67 -7.91 -3.88
N VAL A 152 6.64 -8.17 -2.58
CA VAL A 152 6.58 -7.14 -1.53
C VAL A 152 7.89 -7.12 -0.75
N LYS A 153 8.85 -6.31 -1.22
CA LYS A 153 10.22 -6.24 -0.68
C LYS A 153 10.61 -4.82 -0.27
N PRO A 154 11.49 -4.65 0.74
CA PRO A 154 11.94 -3.34 1.17
C PRO A 154 12.88 -2.70 0.15
N SER A 155 13.07 -1.38 0.26
CA SER A 155 13.92 -0.60 -0.66
C SER A 155 15.35 -1.12 -0.82
N PRO A 156 16.07 -1.58 0.23
CA PRO A 156 17.42 -2.12 0.08
C PRO A 156 17.46 -3.37 -0.81
N TRP A 157 16.48 -4.28 -0.66
CA TRP A 157 16.39 -5.48 -1.49
C TRP A 157 16.21 -5.12 -2.97
N TRP A 158 15.37 -4.14 -3.28
CA TRP A 158 15.21 -3.66 -4.66
C TRP A 158 16.46 -2.97 -5.20
N LEU A 159 17.21 -2.24 -4.38
CA LEU A 159 18.49 -1.67 -4.78
C LEU A 159 19.47 -2.78 -5.19
N ASP A 160 19.62 -3.80 -4.35
CA ASP A 160 20.49 -4.95 -4.63
C ASP A 160 20.04 -5.65 -5.92
N LYS A 161 18.73 -5.91 -6.05
CA LYS A 161 18.17 -6.58 -7.21
C LYS A 161 18.37 -5.82 -8.52
N LEU A 162 18.17 -4.51 -8.52
CA LEU A 162 18.41 -3.67 -9.69
C LEU A 162 19.91 -3.59 -10.03
N SER A 163 20.78 -3.61 -9.02
CA SER A 163 22.24 -3.51 -9.20
C SER A 163 22.84 -4.74 -9.89
N GLU A 164 22.15 -5.88 -9.88
CA GLU A 164 22.51 -7.07 -10.68
C GLU A 164 22.47 -6.81 -12.19
N TYR A 165 21.66 -5.83 -12.64
CA TYR A 165 21.38 -5.57 -14.06
C TYR A 165 21.89 -4.22 -14.56
N PHE A 166 22.03 -3.25 -13.65
CA PHE A 166 22.43 -1.90 -13.96
C PHE A 166 23.74 -1.57 -13.22
N PRO A 167 24.82 -1.19 -13.93
CA PRO A 167 26.10 -0.84 -13.31
C PRO A 167 26.04 0.32 -12.31
N TYR A 168 25.00 1.14 -12.40
CA TYR A 168 24.74 2.25 -11.49
C TYR A 168 23.24 2.26 -11.17
N VAL A 169 22.92 2.38 -9.88
CA VAL A 169 21.57 2.58 -9.37
C VAL A 169 21.63 3.61 -8.24
N ASP A 170 20.88 4.70 -8.36
CA ASP A 170 20.72 5.68 -7.29
C ASP A 170 19.30 5.64 -6.72
N VAL A 171 19.20 5.66 -5.39
CA VAL A 171 17.94 5.62 -4.66
C VAL A 171 17.54 7.04 -4.30
N LEU A 172 16.43 7.52 -4.85
CA LEU A 172 15.99 8.89 -4.59
C LEU A 172 15.32 9.02 -3.22
N ARG A 173 15.03 10.23 -2.75
CA ARG A 173 14.35 10.38 -1.46
C ARG A 173 12.85 10.18 -1.61
N SER A 174 12.29 9.23 -0.88
CA SER A 174 10.84 9.14 -0.67
C SER A 174 10.41 9.84 0.62
N ALA A 175 9.15 10.26 0.69
CA ALA A 175 8.55 10.82 1.91
C ALA A 175 8.17 9.72 2.91
N THR A 176 7.97 8.51 2.42
CA THR A 176 7.49 7.33 3.14
C THR A 176 8.24 6.10 2.64
N ASN A 177 8.38 5.08 3.50
CA ASN A 177 9.11 3.86 3.14
C ASN A 177 8.22 2.85 2.38
N ASP A 178 7.05 3.26 1.89
CA ASP A 178 6.06 2.40 1.21
C ASP A 178 6.19 2.39 -0.32
N GLN A 179 7.07 3.23 -0.86
CA GLN A 179 7.38 3.31 -2.28
C GLN A 179 8.74 4.00 -2.46
N GLN A 180 9.44 3.66 -3.54
CA GLN A 180 10.78 4.16 -3.78
C GLN A 180 11.01 4.43 -5.27
N PHE A 181 11.69 5.54 -5.57
CA PHE A 181 12.21 5.83 -6.90
C PHE A 181 13.67 5.41 -7.02
N TYR A 182 14.03 4.87 -8.19
CA TYR A 182 15.41 4.54 -8.56
C TYR A 182 15.71 5.07 -9.95
N ILE A 183 16.97 5.40 -10.19
CA ILE A 183 17.48 5.78 -11.52
C ILE A 183 18.77 5.04 -11.82
N THR A 184 19.02 4.75 -13.10
CA THR A 184 20.16 3.92 -13.51
C THR A 184 21.31 4.72 -14.15
N TRP A 185 21.34 6.03 -13.93
CA TRP A 185 22.43 6.91 -14.36
C TRP A 185 22.73 7.96 -13.29
N GLN A 186 23.94 8.51 -13.36
CA GLN A 186 24.34 9.58 -12.47
C GLN A 186 23.71 10.91 -12.90
N LEU A 187 22.82 11.47 -12.07
CA LEU A 187 22.21 12.77 -12.34
C LEU A 187 23.27 13.87 -12.47
N SER A 188 23.07 14.75 -13.46
CA SER A 188 23.87 15.96 -13.60
C SER A 188 23.72 16.88 -12.38
N GLN A 189 24.64 17.83 -12.21
CA GLN A 189 24.54 18.84 -11.16
C GLN A 189 23.21 19.62 -11.25
N LYS A 190 22.77 19.94 -12.48
CA LYS A 190 21.50 20.62 -12.73
C LYS A 190 20.30 19.74 -12.35
N GLY A 191 20.27 18.47 -12.78
CA GLY A 191 19.20 17.54 -12.41
C GLY A 191 19.06 17.37 -10.89
N ARG A 192 20.18 17.26 -10.17
CA ARG A 192 20.19 17.23 -8.70
C ARG A 192 19.62 18.52 -8.07
N GLN A 193 19.92 19.68 -8.64
CA GLN A 193 19.38 20.96 -8.17
C GLN A 193 17.88 21.08 -8.43
N ASP A 194 17.40 20.65 -9.59
CA ASP A 194 15.99 20.71 -9.96
C ASP A 194 15.16 19.75 -9.09
N LEU A 195 15.64 18.53 -8.85
CA LEU A 195 15.00 17.60 -7.92
C LEU A 195 14.98 18.15 -6.47
N LYS A 196 16.06 18.81 -6.03
CA LYS A 196 16.07 19.51 -4.72
C LYS A 196 15.01 20.62 -4.64
N LYS A 197 14.76 21.36 -5.73
CA LYS A 197 13.69 22.38 -5.77
C LYS A 197 12.31 21.72 -5.59
N VAL A 198 12.05 20.62 -6.28
CA VAL A 198 10.79 19.86 -6.15
C VAL A 198 10.59 19.39 -4.71
N TYR A 199 11.59 18.78 -4.07
CA TYR A 199 11.49 18.37 -2.67
C TYR A 199 11.24 19.54 -1.71
N ARG A 200 11.83 20.71 -1.97
CA ARG A 200 11.57 21.93 -1.18
C ARG A 200 10.13 22.41 -1.38
N GLN A 201 9.61 22.40 -2.61
CA GLN A 201 8.23 22.77 -2.92
C GLN A 201 7.24 21.83 -2.23
N ARG A 202 7.43 20.50 -2.35
CA ARG A 202 6.64 19.49 -1.62
C ARG A 202 6.64 19.75 -0.12
N ARG A 203 7.81 20.02 0.47
CA ARG A 203 7.93 20.31 1.91
C ARG A 203 7.16 21.57 2.32
N ARG A 204 7.25 22.64 1.53
CA ARG A 204 6.51 23.90 1.77
C ARG A 204 5.00 23.68 1.66
N ALA A 205 4.55 23.01 0.60
CA ALA A 205 3.14 22.65 0.39
C ALA A 205 2.60 21.82 1.56
N ASN A 206 3.35 20.79 2.00
CA ASN A 206 2.98 19.95 3.14
C ASN A 206 2.91 20.75 4.46
N SER A 207 3.84 21.70 4.68
CA SER A 207 3.82 22.56 5.86
C SER A 207 2.57 23.46 5.90
N LEU A 208 2.23 24.09 4.78
CA LEU A 208 1.02 24.92 4.64
C LEU A 208 -0.25 24.09 4.82
N ALA A 209 -0.30 22.91 4.19
CA ALA A 209 -1.40 21.96 4.33
C ALA A 209 -1.58 21.55 5.80
N LYS A 210 -0.49 21.28 6.54
CA LYS A 210 -0.52 20.93 7.96
C LYS A 210 -1.12 22.05 8.84
N ARG A 211 -0.78 23.32 8.58
CA ARG A 211 -1.38 24.47 9.31
C ARG A 211 -2.88 24.59 9.07
N LYS A 212 -3.32 24.56 7.81
CA LYS A 212 -4.75 24.58 7.43
C LYS A 212 -5.49 23.37 8.03
N HIS A 213 -4.81 22.23 8.08
CA HIS A 213 -5.34 20.99 8.62
C HIS A 213 -5.63 21.06 10.12
N ILE A 214 -4.74 21.65 10.94
CA ILE A 214 -4.96 21.83 12.39
C ILE A 214 -6.20 22.69 12.65
N LEU A 215 -6.32 23.83 11.96
CA LEU A 215 -7.49 24.71 12.08
C LEU A 215 -8.79 23.98 11.72
N ARG A 216 -8.75 23.18 10.65
CA ARG A 216 -9.91 22.38 10.23
C ARG A 216 -10.26 21.30 11.25
N LEU A 217 -9.28 20.60 11.81
CA LEU A 217 -9.52 19.62 12.86
C LEU A 217 -10.20 20.24 14.08
N LEU A 218 -9.72 21.40 14.54
CA LEU A 218 -10.32 22.13 15.65
C LEU A 218 -11.78 22.52 15.33
N ARG A 219 -12.02 23.07 14.14
CA ARG A 219 -13.38 23.42 13.69
C ARG A 219 -14.31 22.22 13.67
N MET A 220 -13.90 21.08 13.10
CA MET A 220 -14.77 19.89 13.04
C MET A 220 -15.13 19.36 14.43
N LYS A 221 -14.17 19.37 15.36
CA LYS A 221 -14.42 18.97 16.77
C LYS A 221 -15.44 19.86 17.47
N LEU A 222 -15.44 21.17 17.17
CA LEU A 222 -16.35 22.13 17.78
C LEU A 222 -17.79 22.03 17.23
N PHE A 223 -17.96 21.77 15.92
CA PHE A 223 -19.26 21.96 15.26
C PHE A 223 -20.00 20.68 14.84
N LYS A 224 -19.32 19.54 14.63
CA LYS A 224 -19.97 18.31 14.11
C LYS A 224 -19.83 17.09 15.01
N GLY A 225 -18.90 17.11 15.96
CA GLY A 225 -18.51 15.91 16.68
C GLY A 225 -17.88 14.86 15.76
N TYR A 226 -17.33 13.81 16.35
CA TYR A 226 -16.90 12.59 15.66
C TYR A 226 -17.75 11.44 16.20
N VAL A 227 -17.69 10.26 15.58
CA VAL A 227 -18.40 9.06 16.08
C VAL A 227 -18.15 8.91 17.57
N SER A 228 -19.24 8.73 18.32
CA SER A 228 -19.20 8.57 19.77
C SER A 228 -18.90 7.13 20.18
N LYS A 229 -18.47 6.95 21.43
CA LYS A 229 -18.25 5.60 21.98
C LYS A 229 -19.57 4.81 22.08
N GLN A 230 -20.69 5.49 22.30
CA GLN A 230 -22.01 4.82 22.34
C GLN A 230 -22.38 4.27 20.97
N GLN A 231 -22.22 5.05 19.91
CA GLN A 231 -22.44 4.56 18.54
C GLN A 231 -21.59 3.33 18.23
N LEU A 232 -20.32 3.30 18.65
CA LEU A 232 -19.49 2.10 18.50
C LEU A 232 -20.04 0.90 19.28
N ARG A 233 -20.59 1.10 20.49
CA ARG A 233 -21.23 0.00 21.25
C ARG A 233 -22.48 -0.51 20.51
N ASP A 234 -23.32 0.40 20.04
CA ASP A 234 -24.55 0.07 19.30
C ASP A 234 -24.22 -0.70 18.01
N ASP A 235 -23.16 -0.28 17.31
CA ASP A 235 -22.72 -0.92 16.08
C ASP A 235 -22.23 -2.36 16.27
N ILE A 236 -21.70 -2.71 17.45
CA ILE A 236 -21.15 -4.06 17.73
C ILE A 236 -22.08 -4.95 18.56
N ALA A 237 -23.18 -4.40 19.08
CA ALA A 237 -24.07 -5.10 19.99
C ALA A 237 -24.58 -6.42 19.39
N GLY A 238 -24.39 -7.53 20.11
CA GLY A 238 -24.79 -8.88 19.72
C GLY A 238 -24.05 -9.50 18.53
N LYS A 239 -23.13 -8.77 17.88
CA LYS A 239 -22.48 -9.22 16.64
C LYS A 239 -21.31 -10.17 16.90
N ARG A 240 -21.07 -11.05 15.93
CA ARG A 240 -19.84 -11.82 15.78
C ARG A 240 -18.81 -10.98 15.03
N ILE A 241 -17.64 -10.79 15.63
CA ILE A 241 -16.62 -9.86 15.15
C ILE A 241 -15.33 -10.61 14.86
N ALA A 242 -14.79 -10.46 13.66
CA ALA A 242 -13.41 -10.86 13.37
C ALA A 242 -12.49 -9.64 13.52
N VAL A 243 -11.46 -9.77 14.35
CA VAL A 243 -10.36 -8.79 14.45
C VAL A 243 -9.15 -9.36 13.74
N VAL A 244 -8.81 -8.81 12.59
CA VAL A 244 -7.75 -9.34 11.71
C VAL A 244 -6.50 -8.46 11.83
N GLY A 245 -5.48 -9.03 12.47
CA GLY A 245 -4.15 -8.47 12.60
C GLY A 245 -3.33 -8.61 11.32
N ASN A 246 -2.10 -8.12 11.37
CA ASN A 246 -1.20 -8.05 10.21
C ASN A 246 0.03 -8.95 10.35
N ALA A 247 -0.01 -9.99 11.19
CA ALA A 247 1.09 -10.95 11.30
C ALA A 247 1.24 -11.76 10.00
N ARG A 248 2.47 -12.02 9.56
CA ARG A 248 2.73 -12.81 8.34
C ARG A 248 2.32 -14.26 8.49
N SER A 249 2.39 -14.81 9.71
CA SER A 249 1.91 -16.15 10.06
C SER A 249 0.47 -16.43 9.65
N LEU A 250 -0.39 -15.41 9.54
CA LEU A 250 -1.76 -15.58 9.05
C LEU A 250 -1.81 -16.06 7.59
N SER A 251 -0.79 -15.76 6.78
CA SER A 251 -0.74 -16.16 5.36
C SER A 251 -0.65 -17.67 5.16
N GLU A 252 -0.22 -18.41 6.20
CA GLU A 252 -0.10 -19.87 6.19
C GLU A 252 -1.43 -20.56 6.57
N LYS A 253 -2.48 -19.79 6.88
CA LYS A 253 -3.78 -20.28 7.34
C LYS A 253 -4.82 -20.24 6.22
N GLN A 254 -5.98 -20.86 6.48
CA GLN A 254 -7.14 -20.86 5.57
C GLN A 254 -8.39 -20.29 6.25
N TYR A 255 -8.21 -19.22 7.03
CA TYR A 255 -9.28 -18.60 7.82
C TYR A 255 -10.17 -17.66 7.00
N GLY A 256 -9.94 -17.47 5.71
CA GLY A 256 -10.58 -16.41 4.94
C GLY A 256 -12.10 -16.50 4.89
N ALA A 257 -12.63 -17.69 4.61
CA ALA A 257 -14.08 -17.92 4.62
C ALA A 257 -14.69 -17.76 6.03
N GLU A 258 -13.97 -18.21 7.07
CA GLU A 258 -14.39 -18.04 8.47
C GLU A 258 -14.44 -16.56 8.86
N ILE A 259 -13.40 -15.79 8.53
CA ILE A 259 -13.32 -14.34 8.75
C ILE A 259 -14.50 -13.64 8.08
N ASP A 260 -14.77 -13.94 6.80
CA ASP A 260 -15.82 -13.27 6.03
C ASP A 260 -17.25 -13.62 6.51
N ALA A 261 -17.42 -14.77 7.17
CA ALA A 261 -18.69 -15.19 7.78
C ALA A 261 -19.07 -14.41 9.06
N HIS A 262 -18.16 -13.60 9.62
CA HIS A 262 -18.49 -12.76 10.77
C HIS A 262 -19.38 -11.59 10.36
N ASP A 263 -20.25 -11.11 11.25
CA ASP A 263 -21.11 -9.96 10.98
C ASP A 263 -20.29 -8.70 10.68
N LEU A 264 -19.17 -8.53 11.40
CA LEU A 264 -18.30 -7.36 11.33
C LEU A 264 -16.82 -7.79 11.28
N VAL A 265 -16.07 -7.27 10.32
CA VAL A 265 -14.62 -7.52 10.20
C VAL A 265 -13.84 -6.22 10.42
N ILE A 266 -12.96 -6.21 11.41
CA ILE A 266 -12.08 -5.09 11.75
C ILE A 266 -10.66 -5.43 11.30
N ARG A 267 -10.09 -4.59 10.42
CA ARG A 267 -8.69 -4.74 9.97
C ARG A 267 -7.80 -3.64 10.52
N LEU A 268 -6.50 -3.91 10.58
CA LEU A 268 -5.51 -2.95 11.06
C LEU A 268 -4.82 -2.18 9.92
N ASN A 269 -4.62 -0.89 10.13
CA ASN A 269 -3.81 0.00 9.29
C ASN A 269 -4.30 0.05 7.82
N ARG A 270 -3.54 -0.54 6.89
CA ARG A 270 -3.89 -0.59 5.47
C ARG A 270 -4.77 -1.79 5.11
N GLY A 271 -5.06 -2.68 6.07
CA GLY A 271 -5.85 -3.89 5.86
C GLY A 271 -5.23 -4.80 4.79
N ALA A 272 -3.94 -5.08 4.90
CA ALA A 272 -3.22 -5.88 3.91
C ALA A 272 -3.84 -7.28 3.80
N ILE A 273 -4.08 -7.72 2.56
CA ILE A 273 -4.62 -9.04 2.22
C ILE A 273 -3.64 -9.66 1.22
N PRO A 274 -2.66 -10.46 1.67
CA PRO A 274 -1.79 -11.23 0.79
C PRO A 274 -2.59 -12.21 -0.09
N HIS A 275 -3.56 -12.90 0.51
CA HIS A 275 -4.49 -13.78 -0.19
C HIS A 275 -5.82 -13.86 0.56
N THR A 276 -6.92 -13.96 -0.16
CA THR A 276 -8.27 -13.98 0.41
C THR A 276 -8.59 -15.29 1.12
N SER A 277 -7.97 -16.39 0.72
CA SER A 277 -8.15 -17.68 1.40
C SER A 277 -7.65 -17.67 2.85
N SER A 278 -6.64 -16.86 3.18
CA SER A 278 -6.12 -16.72 4.55
C SER A 278 -6.76 -15.57 5.31
N HIS A 279 -7.02 -14.44 4.63
CA HIS A 279 -7.40 -13.18 5.29
C HIS A 279 -8.86 -12.77 5.09
N GLY A 280 -9.60 -13.41 4.18
CA GLY A 280 -10.93 -12.97 3.73
C GLY A 280 -10.85 -11.65 2.95
N GLN A 281 -11.99 -11.17 2.46
CA GLN A 281 -12.13 -9.89 1.76
C GLN A 281 -12.95 -8.86 2.52
N LYS A 282 -13.80 -9.30 3.46
CA LYS A 282 -14.73 -8.43 4.17
C LYS A 282 -13.94 -7.40 4.98
N LEU A 283 -14.38 -6.15 4.89
CA LEU A 283 -13.85 -5.03 5.64
C LEU A 283 -15.04 -4.19 6.08
N SER A 284 -15.31 -4.18 7.38
CA SER A 284 -16.35 -3.34 7.97
C SER A 284 -15.72 -2.12 8.62
N TRP A 285 -14.71 -2.32 9.46
CA TRP A 285 -14.03 -1.25 10.19
C TRP A 285 -12.53 -1.31 9.95
N VAL A 286 -11.86 -0.16 10.06
CA VAL A 286 -10.40 -0.11 10.06
C VAL A 286 -9.88 0.61 11.30
N ALA A 287 -8.97 -0.01 12.04
CA ALA A 287 -8.26 0.62 13.14
C ALA A 287 -6.84 0.96 12.70
N THR A 288 -6.47 2.25 12.75
CA THR A 288 -5.23 2.70 12.11
C THR A 288 -4.57 3.84 12.87
N SER A 289 -3.24 3.90 12.78
CA SER A 289 -2.44 5.06 13.18
C SER A 289 -1.73 5.72 12.00
N MET A 290 -2.10 5.35 10.77
CA MET A 290 -1.47 5.78 9.53
C MET A 290 -2.52 6.11 8.47
N SER A 291 -2.10 6.66 7.33
CA SER A 291 -3.05 6.95 6.26
C SER A 291 -3.72 5.66 5.77
N VAL A 292 -5.04 5.67 5.70
CA VAL A 292 -5.82 4.60 5.06
C VAL A 292 -5.96 4.87 3.56
N PRO A 293 -6.14 3.84 2.72
CA PRO A 293 -6.54 4.02 1.34
C PRO A 293 -7.83 4.84 1.23
N LYS A 294 -7.84 5.82 0.33
CA LYS A 294 -9.03 6.64 0.05
C LYS A 294 -10.21 5.79 -0.45
N SER A 295 -9.91 4.73 -1.20
CA SER A 295 -10.89 3.78 -1.73
C SER A 295 -11.73 3.14 -0.64
N PHE A 296 -11.19 2.84 0.54
CA PHE A 296 -11.94 2.27 1.67
C PHE A 296 -13.15 3.14 2.06
N VAL A 297 -12.99 4.47 2.01
CA VAL A 297 -14.03 5.43 2.34
C VAL A 297 -14.91 5.73 1.14
N TYR A 298 -14.33 6.06 -0.02
CA TYR A 298 -15.11 6.53 -1.17
C TYR A 298 -15.91 5.43 -1.88
N SER A 299 -15.50 4.17 -1.76
CA SER A 299 -16.31 3.03 -2.20
C SER A 299 -17.44 2.69 -1.22
N LYS A 300 -17.52 3.37 -0.07
CA LYS A 300 -18.41 3.04 1.07
C LYS A 300 -18.23 1.62 1.61
N GLN A 301 -17.05 1.02 1.39
CA GLN A 301 -16.73 -0.32 1.91
C GLN A 301 -16.70 -0.34 3.44
N ILE A 302 -16.22 0.74 4.08
CA ILE A 302 -16.11 0.80 5.55
C ILE A 302 -17.25 1.57 6.20
N GLN A 303 -17.63 1.11 7.39
CA GLN A 303 -18.60 1.74 8.28
C GLN A 303 -17.91 2.67 9.28
N ARG A 304 -16.71 2.28 9.78
CA ARG A 304 -15.97 3.06 10.78
C ARG A 304 -14.46 3.09 10.54
N VAL A 305 -13.84 4.21 10.92
CA VAL A 305 -12.40 4.35 11.10
C VAL A 305 -12.10 4.61 12.56
N ILE A 306 -11.43 3.68 13.23
CA ILE A 306 -10.91 3.87 14.58
C ILE A 306 -9.53 4.51 14.47
N TRP A 307 -9.45 5.81 14.73
CA TRP A 307 -8.18 6.52 14.68
C TRP A 307 -7.41 6.37 16.00
N THR A 308 -6.29 5.65 15.93
CA THR A 308 -5.39 5.38 17.06
C THR A 308 -4.14 6.26 16.91
N PRO A 309 -4.00 7.37 17.66
CA PRO A 309 -2.83 8.22 17.51
C PRO A 309 -1.58 7.50 18.07
N ALA A 310 -0.65 7.11 17.18
CA ALA A 310 0.59 6.43 17.57
C ALA A 310 1.59 7.35 18.31
N ASN A 311 1.52 8.66 18.09
CA ASN A 311 2.37 9.69 18.69
C ASN A 311 1.61 11.03 18.78
N ARG A 312 2.04 11.95 19.65
CA ARG A 312 1.44 13.29 19.80
C ARG A 312 1.49 14.15 18.53
N SER A 313 2.41 13.85 17.61
CA SER A 313 2.69 14.64 16.41
C SER A 313 1.88 14.22 15.17
N PHE A 314 1.23 13.05 15.20
CA PHE A 314 0.51 12.52 14.04
C PHE A 314 -0.98 12.88 14.13
N SER A 315 -1.44 13.64 13.13
CA SER A 315 -2.81 14.10 13.01
C SER A 315 -3.55 13.28 11.95
N LEU A 316 -4.87 13.12 12.14
CA LEU A 316 -5.78 12.49 11.19
C LEU A 316 -5.50 12.97 9.75
N PRO A 317 -5.47 12.14 8.71
CA PRO A 317 -5.21 12.59 7.35
C PRO A 317 -6.16 13.72 6.95
N GLN A 318 -5.64 14.76 6.28
CA GLN A 318 -6.42 15.97 5.96
C GLN A 318 -7.74 15.68 5.23
N TRP A 319 -7.74 14.69 4.34
CA TRP A 319 -8.92 14.28 3.61
C TRP A 319 -9.95 13.58 4.51
N LEU A 320 -9.50 12.83 5.52
CA LEU A 320 -10.32 12.06 6.45
C LEU A 320 -10.97 12.95 7.54
N VAL A 321 -10.42 14.14 7.82
CA VAL A 321 -10.99 15.12 8.78
C VAL A 321 -12.46 15.47 8.52
N LYS A 322 -12.92 15.41 7.27
CA LYS A 322 -14.31 15.74 6.94
C LYS A 322 -15.29 14.58 7.18
N GLN A 323 -14.80 13.37 7.41
CA GLN A 323 -15.59 12.14 7.51
C GLN A 323 -15.99 11.88 8.97
N THR A 324 -16.65 12.85 9.59
CA THR A 324 -16.98 12.84 11.03
C THR A 324 -17.97 11.75 11.43
N ASP A 325 -18.78 11.30 10.48
CA ASP A 325 -19.81 10.27 10.56
C ASP A 325 -19.26 8.84 10.62
N ILE A 326 -18.02 8.62 10.18
CA ILE A 326 -17.37 7.29 10.22
C ILE A 326 -16.14 7.27 11.13
N VAL A 327 -15.51 8.40 11.40
CA VAL A 327 -14.27 8.45 12.19
C VAL A 327 -14.59 8.52 13.67
N TYR A 328 -14.08 7.56 14.42
CA TYR A 328 -13.94 7.65 15.87
C TYR A 328 -12.51 8.12 16.22
N LEU A 329 -12.40 9.19 17.00
CA LEU A 329 -11.13 9.69 17.49
C LEU A 329 -10.90 9.21 18.92
N LEU A 330 -9.91 8.34 19.11
CA LEU A 330 -9.54 7.87 20.44
C LEU A 330 -9.14 9.04 21.35
N LYS A 331 -9.74 9.12 22.54
CA LYS A 331 -9.44 10.20 23.49
C LYS A 331 -8.07 10.00 24.11
N LYS A 332 -7.42 11.10 24.50
CA LYS A 332 -6.12 11.04 25.21
C LYS A 332 -6.21 10.26 26.52
N THR A 333 -7.34 10.34 27.21
CA THR A 333 -7.60 9.61 28.46
C THR A 333 -7.71 8.11 28.23
N GLU A 334 -8.35 7.68 27.14
CA GLU A 334 -8.42 6.27 26.72
C GLU A 334 -7.03 5.75 26.40
N LEU A 335 -6.26 6.45 25.55
CA LEU A 335 -4.90 6.06 25.22
C LEU A 335 -4.00 5.96 26.45
N LYS A 336 -4.10 6.91 27.40
CA LYS A 336 -3.32 6.86 28.66
C LYS A 336 -3.67 5.62 29.48
N ARG A 337 -4.96 5.25 29.58
CA ARG A 337 -5.37 4.02 30.27
C ARG A 337 -4.79 2.77 29.60
N TYR A 338 -4.76 2.72 28.27
CA TYR A 338 -4.24 1.57 27.54
C TYR A 338 -2.72 1.46 27.66
N LEU A 339 -1.99 2.58 27.56
CA LEU A 339 -0.53 2.61 27.77
C LEU A 339 -0.13 2.11 29.16
N ASN A 340 -0.91 2.43 30.20
CA ASN A 340 -0.66 1.97 31.56
C ASN A 340 -0.76 0.44 31.71
N ARG A 341 -1.29 -0.30 30.72
CA ARG A 341 -1.40 -1.77 30.75
C ARG A 341 -0.16 -2.49 30.22
N THR A 342 0.68 -1.84 29.42
CA THR A 342 1.83 -2.47 28.73
C THR A 342 3.18 -1.82 29.00
N THR A 343 3.21 -0.73 29.80
CA THR A 343 4.40 0.02 30.25
C THR A 343 5.30 0.60 29.15
N ARG A 344 5.01 0.34 27.87
CA ARG A 344 5.67 0.90 26.67
C ARG A 344 4.63 1.43 25.68
N LYS A 345 5.09 1.88 24.51
CA LYS A 345 4.19 2.26 23.41
C LYS A 345 3.31 1.06 23.05
N THR A 346 2.03 1.29 22.85
CA THR A 346 1.07 0.23 22.48
C THR A 346 0.98 0.07 20.97
N SER A 347 0.85 -1.17 20.50
CA SER A 347 0.53 -1.44 19.10
C SER A 347 -0.90 -0.98 18.76
N THR A 348 -1.17 -0.68 17.49
CA THR A 348 -2.53 -0.35 17.02
C THR A 348 -3.52 -1.49 17.30
N GLY A 349 -3.08 -2.74 17.13
CA GLY A 349 -3.88 -3.92 17.42
C GLY A 349 -4.27 -3.98 18.90
N PHE A 350 -3.32 -3.77 19.81
CA PHE A 350 -3.61 -3.76 21.23
C PHE A 350 -4.55 -2.64 21.67
N VAL A 351 -4.38 -1.43 21.11
CA VAL A 351 -5.31 -0.31 21.34
C VAL A 351 -6.73 -0.68 20.93
N LEU A 352 -6.90 -1.34 19.78
CA LEU A 352 -8.20 -1.83 19.33
C LEU A 352 -8.77 -2.88 20.30
N LEU A 353 -7.96 -3.86 20.73
CA LEU A 353 -8.39 -4.90 21.68
C LEU A 353 -8.86 -4.28 23.01
N CYS A 354 -8.13 -3.29 23.55
CA CYS A 354 -8.53 -2.58 24.76
C CYS A 354 -9.84 -1.80 24.56
N LEU A 355 -10.03 -1.18 23.39
CA LEU A 355 -11.27 -0.49 23.07
C LEU A 355 -12.46 -1.48 23.03
N LEU A 356 -12.31 -2.63 22.36
CA LEU A 356 -13.36 -3.64 22.25
C LEU A 356 -13.73 -4.24 23.61
N GLU A 357 -12.73 -4.53 24.46
CA GLU A 357 -12.95 -4.96 25.85
C GLU A 357 -13.76 -3.91 26.63
N GLU A 358 -13.43 -2.62 26.52
CA GLU A 358 -14.17 -1.55 27.19
C GLU A 358 -15.59 -1.33 26.61
N LEU A 359 -15.79 -1.59 25.31
CA LEU A 359 -17.09 -1.45 24.66
C LEU A 359 -18.07 -2.56 25.10
N GLY A 360 -17.60 -3.80 25.25
CA GLY A 360 -18.46 -4.93 25.62
C GLY A 360 -19.62 -5.11 24.63
N GLY A 361 -20.68 -5.80 25.07
CA GLY A 361 -21.94 -5.92 24.32
C GLY A 361 -21.89 -6.75 23.02
N TYR A 362 -20.71 -7.15 22.54
CA TYR A 362 -20.53 -8.06 21.41
C TYR A 362 -21.05 -9.47 21.71
N GLY A 363 -21.44 -10.19 20.66
CA GLY A 363 -21.83 -11.60 20.74
C GLY A 363 -20.62 -12.53 20.78
N GLN A 364 -19.63 -12.28 19.93
CA GLN A 364 -18.37 -13.03 19.85
C GLN A 364 -17.25 -12.16 19.28
N ILE A 365 -16.01 -12.35 19.73
CA ILE A 365 -14.80 -11.79 19.11
C ILE A 365 -13.82 -12.92 18.81
N ASP A 366 -13.53 -13.13 17.54
CA ASP A 366 -12.43 -14.00 17.10
C ASP A 366 -11.27 -13.13 16.60
N VAL A 367 -10.09 -13.34 17.17
CA VAL A 367 -8.88 -12.57 16.88
C VAL A 367 -7.96 -13.41 16.00
N TYR A 368 -7.61 -12.93 14.81
CA TYR A 368 -6.80 -13.62 13.81
C TYR A 368 -5.51 -12.84 13.51
N GLY A 369 -4.38 -13.52 13.29
CA GLY A 369 -3.15 -12.84 12.88
C GLY A 369 -2.55 -11.95 13.97
N PHE A 370 -2.70 -12.35 15.24
CA PHE A 370 -2.03 -11.78 16.40
C PHE A 370 -1.07 -12.82 16.99
N ASP A 371 0.14 -12.87 16.44
CA ASP A 371 1.24 -13.69 16.96
C ASP A 371 2.21 -12.90 17.84
N PHE A 372 1.86 -11.65 18.16
CA PHE A 372 2.63 -10.78 19.05
C PHE A 372 4.04 -10.49 18.53
N PHE A 373 4.17 -10.30 17.20
CA PHE A 373 5.44 -10.05 16.52
C PHE A 373 6.43 -11.23 16.64
N ALA A 374 5.90 -12.45 16.68
CA ALA A 374 6.69 -13.64 16.42
C ALA A 374 7.09 -13.72 14.93
N THR A 375 6.24 -13.21 14.03
CA THR A 375 6.57 -13.00 12.61
C THR A 375 6.53 -11.52 12.24
N ALA A 376 7.19 -11.17 11.13
CA ALA A 376 7.16 -9.81 10.62
C ALA A 376 5.72 -9.40 10.23
N THR A 377 5.47 -8.09 10.17
CA THR A 377 4.14 -7.57 9.83
C THR A 377 3.97 -7.33 8.33
N ASN A 378 2.74 -7.46 7.83
CA ASN A 378 2.32 -7.02 6.50
C ASN A 378 2.04 -5.49 6.42
N THR A 379 2.19 -4.76 7.53
CA THR A 379 1.97 -3.30 7.59
C THR A 379 3.11 -2.51 6.93
N ASN A 380 4.34 -2.92 7.19
CA ASN A 380 5.57 -2.25 6.80
C ASN A 380 6.75 -3.24 6.91
N HIS A 381 7.95 -2.78 6.57
CA HIS A 381 9.19 -3.56 6.69
C HIS A 381 9.95 -3.26 7.99
N ILE A 382 9.25 -3.02 9.11
CA ILE A 382 9.94 -2.87 10.39
C ILE A 382 10.63 -4.19 10.75
N ASP A 383 11.86 -4.08 11.22
CA ASP A 383 12.61 -5.20 11.77
C ASP A 383 11.98 -5.72 13.07
N LEU A 384 12.10 -7.03 13.34
CA LEU A 384 11.53 -7.68 14.51
C LEU A 384 12.10 -7.10 15.81
N ASP A 385 13.42 -6.98 15.91
CA ASP A 385 14.08 -6.45 17.12
C ASP A 385 13.66 -5.01 17.36
N LYS A 386 13.58 -4.22 16.28
CA LYS A 386 13.11 -2.84 16.37
C LYS A 386 11.66 -2.75 16.88
N ALA A 387 10.78 -3.64 16.43
CA ALA A 387 9.41 -3.69 16.91
C ALA A 387 9.34 -4.05 18.40
N HIS A 388 10.12 -5.03 18.86
CA HIS A 388 10.21 -5.45 20.27
C HIS A 388 10.86 -4.40 21.18
N GLN A 389 11.70 -3.51 20.63
CA GLN A 389 12.19 -2.33 21.35
C GLN A 389 11.09 -1.28 21.55
N ASP A 390 10.27 -1.05 20.53
CA ASP A 390 9.23 -0.01 20.56
C ASP A 390 8.03 -0.42 21.42
N HIS A 391 7.67 -1.70 21.42
CA HIS A 391 6.44 -2.24 22.03
C HIS A 391 6.74 -3.28 23.12
N ASN A 392 5.70 -3.70 23.86
CA ASN A 392 5.81 -4.80 24.83
C ASN A 392 4.77 -5.88 24.51
N TYR A 393 5.06 -6.65 23.47
CA TYR A 393 4.13 -7.64 22.93
C TYR A 393 3.81 -8.77 23.91
N GLU A 394 4.72 -9.08 24.84
CA GLU A 394 4.47 -10.03 25.93
C GLU A 394 3.35 -9.56 26.86
N LEU A 395 3.32 -8.28 27.23
CA LEU A 395 2.21 -7.73 28.01
C LEU A 395 0.91 -7.62 27.18
N GLU A 396 1.01 -7.31 25.89
CA GLU A 396 -0.15 -7.33 24.98
C GLU A 396 -0.77 -8.74 24.90
N LYS A 397 0.07 -9.79 24.81
CA LYS A 397 -0.35 -11.20 24.84
C LYS A 397 -0.99 -11.58 26.16
N LYS A 398 -0.34 -11.27 27.28
CA LYS A 398 -0.86 -11.55 28.62
C LYS A 398 -2.22 -10.88 28.85
N PHE A 399 -2.43 -9.68 28.32
CA PHE A 399 -3.73 -9.02 28.38
C PHE A 399 -4.81 -9.80 27.63
N LEU A 400 -4.56 -10.21 26.38
CA LEU A 400 -5.55 -10.96 25.60
C LEU A 400 -5.88 -12.30 26.26
N VAL A 401 -4.87 -13.03 26.75
CA VAL A 401 -5.07 -14.29 27.49
C VAL A 401 -5.95 -14.08 28.73
N LYS A 402 -5.69 -13.03 29.52
CA LYS A 402 -6.53 -12.70 30.67
C LYS A 402 -7.95 -12.32 30.28
N TRP A 403 -8.13 -11.67 29.13
CA TRP A 403 -9.46 -11.34 28.61
C TRP A 403 -10.24 -12.59 28.21
N MET A 404 -9.63 -13.51 27.46
CA MET A 404 -10.23 -14.78 27.07
C MET A 404 -10.62 -15.63 28.28
N ALA A 405 -9.79 -15.64 29.33
CA ALA A 405 -10.05 -16.41 30.55
C ALA A 405 -11.31 -15.95 31.33
N ARG A 406 -11.67 -14.67 31.24
CA ARG A 406 -12.85 -14.11 31.92
C ARG A 406 -14.08 -13.94 31.02
N ASP A 407 -13.90 -13.99 29.70
CA ASP A 407 -14.97 -13.84 28.72
C ASP A 407 -14.86 -14.91 27.64
N PRO A 408 -15.64 -16.01 27.73
CA PRO A 408 -15.54 -17.14 26.81
C PRO A 408 -16.00 -16.82 25.39
N ARG A 409 -16.57 -15.64 25.15
CA ARG A 409 -16.94 -15.15 23.82
C ARG A 409 -15.75 -14.61 23.03
N VAL A 410 -14.57 -14.54 23.64
CA VAL A 410 -13.35 -14.03 23.01
C VAL A 410 -12.39 -15.19 22.77
N ALA A 411 -11.97 -15.37 21.53
CA ALA A 411 -11.03 -16.41 21.13
C ALA A 411 -9.86 -15.85 20.30
N LEU A 412 -8.66 -16.37 20.52
CA LEU A 412 -7.50 -16.15 19.67
C LEU A 412 -7.33 -17.35 18.73
N LYS A 413 -7.26 -17.08 17.43
CA LYS A 413 -7.11 -18.06 16.34
C LYS A 413 -5.66 -17.96 15.84
N LEU A 414 -4.87 -18.99 16.12
CA LEU A 414 -3.42 -19.03 15.89
C LEU A 414 -3.02 -19.68 14.57
#